data_AF-A0A957KZS8-F1
#
_entry.id   AF-A0A957KZS8-F1
#
_cell.length_a   1.000
_cell.length_b   1.000
_cell.length_c   1.000
_cell.angle_alpha   90.00
_cell.angle_beta   90.00
_cell.angle_gamma   90.00
#
_symmetry.space_group_name_H-M   'P 1'
#
loop_
_entity.id
_entity.type
_entity.pdbx_description
1 polymer ?
#
loop_
_entity_poly.entity_id
_entity_poly.type
_entity_poly.pdbx_seq_one_letter_code
_entity_poly.pdbx_strand_id
1 'polypeptide(L)'
;GMGQVPLDKTAIGDNWPLISYLIADPVYNEMYIDYLREVADQLDPDALAARYQAMATLLEPYAAADVGADTFAAAVQALTDATYQRAQLLEEFLASQ
;
A
#
# COMPACT_ATOMS: atom_id res chain seq x y z
N GLY A 1 -6.06 0.40 -13.83
CA GLY A 1 -5.06 0.39 -12.77
C GLY A 1 -4.73 1.81 -12.43
N MET A 2 -5.12 2.29 -11.25
CA MET A 2 -4.46 3.47 -10.69
C MET A 2 -3.07 3.00 -10.27
N GLY A 3 -2.02 3.53 -10.89
CA GLY A 3 -0.66 3.30 -10.43
C GLY A 3 -0.52 3.74 -8.97
N GLN A 4 0.55 3.31 -8.30
CA GLN A 4 0.79 3.73 -6.92
C GLN A 4 0.80 5.27 -6.83
N VAL A 5 -0.11 5.82 -6.03
CA VAL A 5 -0.12 7.26 -5.75
C VAL A 5 1.03 7.55 -4.78
N PRO A 6 1.96 8.47 -5.12
CA PRO A 6 3.01 8.91 -4.23
C PRO A 6 2.48 9.42 -2.89
N LEU A 7 3.25 9.22 -1.82
CA LEU A 7 2.87 9.67 -0.48
C LEU A 7 2.99 11.19 -0.30
N ASP A 8 3.90 11.82 -1.04
CA ASP A 8 4.11 13.27 -1.04
C ASP A 8 2.98 14.06 -1.72
N LYS A 9 2.04 13.36 -2.39
CA LYS A 9 0.88 13.94 -3.08
C LYS A 9 1.23 14.98 -4.14
N THR A 10 2.50 15.11 -4.54
CA THR A 10 2.94 16.13 -5.51
C THR A 10 2.43 15.84 -6.92
N ALA A 11 2.16 14.57 -7.22
CA ALA A 11 1.74 14.10 -8.55
C ALA A 11 0.22 14.09 -8.81
N ILE A 12 -0.63 14.43 -7.83
CA ILE A 12 -2.11 14.32 -7.99
C ILE A 12 -2.79 15.57 -8.55
N GLY A 13 -2.14 16.73 -8.49
CA GLY A 13 -2.48 17.96 -9.24
C GLY A 13 -3.97 18.19 -9.51
N ASP A 14 -4.31 18.40 -10.79
CA ASP A 14 -5.66 18.72 -11.26
C ASP A 14 -6.62 17.52 -11.26
N ASN A 15 -6.10 16.28 -11.14
CA ASN A 15 -6.94 15.10 -11.06
C ASN A 15 -7.69 15.02 -9.71
N TRP A 16 -7.14 15.66 -8.66
CA TRP A 16 -7.72 15.68 -7.32
C TRP A 16 -7.58 17.07 -6.69
N PRO A 17 -8.32 18.08 -7.20
CA PRO A 17 -8.10 19.48 -6.86
C PRO A 17 -8.30 19.79 -5.37
N LEU A 18 -9.23 19.09 -4.71
CA LEU A 18 -9.43 19.23 -3.27
C LEU A 18 -8.25 18.69 -2.46
N ILE A 19 -7.69 17.53 -2.84
CA ILE A 19 -6.54 16.98 -2.11
C ILE A 19 -5.33 17.90 -2.28
N SER A 20 -5.07 18.37 -3.50
CA SER A 20 -3.99 19.32 -3.78
C SER A 20 -4.14 20.61 -2.98
N TYR A 21 -5.37 21.14 -2.84
CA TYR A 21 -5.65 22.31 -2.02
C TYR A 21 -5.36 22.08 -0.54
N LEU A 22 -5.79 20.95 0.02
CA LEU A 22 -5.56 20.64 1.43
C LEU A 22 -4.08 20.41 1.73
N ILE A 23 -3.36 19.66 0.90
CA ILE A 23 -1.93 19.36 1.12
C ILE A 23 -1.05 20.62 1.02
N ALA A 24 -1.47 21.64 0.28
CA ALA A 24 -0.76 22.92 0.19
C ALA A 24 -0.90 23.79 1.45
N ASP A 25 -1.89 23.53 2.29
CA ASP A 25 -2.05 24.21 3.58
C ASP A 25 -1.25 23.46 4.66
N PRO A 26 -0.34 24.14 5.40
CA PRO A 26 0.55 23.49 6.35
C PRO A 26 -0.18 22.76 7.49
N VAL A 27 -1.36 23.26 7.91
CA VAL A 27 -2.14 22.62 8.98
C VAL A 27 -2.66 21.26 8.52
N TYR A 28 -3.21 21.20 7.31
CA TYR A 28 -3.72 19.94 6.77
C TYR A 28 -2.60 19.01 6.30
N ASN A 29 -1.46 19.56 5.89
CA ASN A 29 -0.27 18.78 5.57
C ASN A 29 0.28 18.05 6.80
N GLU A 30 0.43 18.75 7.93
CA GLU A 30 0.89 18.17 9.20
C GLU A 30 -0.09 17.08 9.68
N MET A 31 -1.40 17.35 9.65
CA MET A 31 -2.41 16.33 9.95
C MET A 31 -2.30 15.09 9.07
N TYR A 32 -2.02 15.25 7.77
CA TYR A 32 -1.82 14.13 6.86
C TYR A 32 -0.57 13.31 7.22
N ILE A 33 0.53 13.97 7.55
CA ILE A 33 1.77 13.30 8.00
C ILE A 33 1.52 12.54 9.30
N ASP A 34 0.75 13.10 10.24
CA ASP A 34 0.39 12.41 11.49
C ASP A 34 -0.44 11.16 11.23
N TYR A 35 -1.43 11.20 10.32
CA TYR A 35 -2.14 9.98 9.93
C TYR A 35 -1.23 8.93 9.29
N LEU A 36 -0.21 9.36 8.53
CA LEU A 36 0.78 8.43 7.99
C LEU A 36 1.63 7.78 9.09
N ARG A 37 2.00 8.51 10.14
CA ARG A 37 2.68 7.96 11.32
C ARG A 37 1.81 6.94 12.04
N GLU A 38 0.54 7.25 12.27
CA GLU A 38 -0.42 6.33 12.88
C GLU A 38 -0.58 5.03 12.08
N VAL A 39 -0.55 5.12 10.74
CA VAL A 39 -0.58 3.96 9.86
C VAL A 39 0.72 3.18 9.92
N ALA A 40 1.88 3.86 9.95
CA ALA A 40 3.18 3.20 10.04
C ALA A 40 3.30 2.36 11.32
N ASP A 41 2.80 2.85 12.45
CA ASP A 41 2.78 2.11 13.72
C ASP A 41 1.92 0.83 13.68
N GLN A 42 0.94 0.76 12.77
CA GLN A 42 0.00 -0.35 12.65
C GLN A 42 0.31 -1.29 11.47
N LEU A 43 1.10 -0.83 10.51
CA LEU A 43 1.42 -1.56 9.29
C LEU A 43 2.57 -2.53 9.56
N ASP A 44 2.23 -3.78 9.86
CA ASP A 44 3.20 -4.88 9.94
C ASP A 44 3.21 -5.66 8.62
N PRO A 45 4.21 -5.46 7.73
CA PRO A 45 4.27 -6.14 6.44
C PRO A 45 4.50 -7.64 6.59
N ASP A 46 5.20 -8.09 7.62
CA ASP A 46 5.46 -9.52 7.87
C ASP A 46 4.18 -10.24 8.32
N ALA A 47 3.40 -9.63 9.22
CA ALA A 47 2.11 -10.17 9.63
C ALA A 47 1.11 -10.24 8.46
N LEU A 48 1.11 -9.23 7.58
CA LEU A 48 0.28 -9.23 6.38
C LEU A 48 0.72 -10.31 5.37
N ALA A 49 2.03 -10.43 5.10
CA ALA A 49 2.56 -11.48 4.24
C ALA A 49 2.21 -12.89 4.74
N ALA A 50 2.38 -13.13 6.04
CA ALA A 50 1.99 -14.39 6.67
C ALA A 50 0.48 -14.67 6.52
N ARG A 51 -0.36 -13.65 6.69
CA ARG A 51 -1.81 -13.76 6.48
C ARG A 51 -2.15 -14.09 5.02
N TYR A 52 -1.50 -13.46 4.05
CA TYR A 52 -1.72 -13.75 2.63
C TYR A 52 -1.35 -15.20 2.31
N GLN A 53 -0.23 -15.70 2.82
CA GLN A 53 0.21 -17.09 2.61
C GLN A 53 -0.74 -18.10 3.26
N ALA A 54 -1.24 -17.81 4.47
CA ALA A 54 -2.24 -18.66 5.12
C ALA A 54 -3.53 -18.73 4.30
N MET A 55 -4.01 -17.59 3.79
CA MET A 55 -5.19 -17.55 2.91
C MET A 55 -4.93 -18.25 1.56
N ALA A 56 -3.76 -18.05 0.97
CA ALA A 56 -3.37 -18.68 -0.28
C ALA A 56 -3.40 -20.21 -0.16
N THR A 57 -2.86 -20.75 0.94
CA THR A 57 -2.89 -22.19 1.23
C THR A 57 -4.33 -22.73 1.29
N LEU A 58 -5.26 -21.99 1.90
CA LEU A 58 -6.67 -22.40 1.99
C LEU A 58 -7.39 -22.35 0.63
N LEU A 59 -6.99 -21.44 -0.25
CA LEU A 59 -7.64 -21.19 -1.54
C LEU A 59 -7.01 -21.97 -2.70
N GLU A 60 -5.79 -22.47 -2.53
CA GLU A 60 -4.99 -23.13 -3.57
C GLU A 60 -5.77 -24.15 -4.43
N PRO A 61 -6.51 -25.13 -3.88
CA PRO A 61 -7.21 -26.11 -4.72
C PRO A 61 -8.34 -25.50 -5.57
N TYR A 62 -8.96 -24.41 -5.11
CA TYR A 62 -10.03 -23.73 -5.82
C TYR A 62 -9.47 -22.76 -6.88
N ALA A 63 -8.45 -21.99 -6.49
CA ALA A 63 -7.81 -21.02 -7.38
C ALA A 63 -7.03 -21.73 -8.50
N ALA A 64 -6.39 -22.87 -8.23
CA ALA A 64 -5.72 -23.67 -9.24
C ALA A 64 -6.69 -24.17 -10.32
N ALA A 65 -7.93 -24.51 -9.95
CA ALA A 65 -8.95 -24.96 -10.88
C ALA A 65 -9.59 -23.82 -11.69
N ASP A 66 -9.67 -22.61 -11.13
CA ASP A 66 -10.32 -21.45 -11.74
C ASP A 66 -9.35 -20.62 -12.61
N VAL A 67 -8.24 -20.17 -12.02
CA VAL A 67 -7.28 -19.24 -12.66
C VAL A 67 -5.91 -19.87 -12.96
N GLY A 68 -5.65 -21.07 -12.46
CA GLY A 68 -4.37 -21.78 -12.59
C GLY A 68 -3.40 -21.50 -11.44
N ALA A 69 -2.68 -22.55 -11.02
CA ALA A 69 -1.80 -22.51 -9.84
C ALA A 69 -0.70 -21.44 -9.96
N ASP A 70 0.00 -21.39 -11.09
CA ASP A 70 1.10 -20.43 -11.31
C ASP A 70 0.60 -18.98 -11.32
N THR A 71 -0.55 -18.73 -11.95
CA THR A 71 -1.17 -17.40 -11.99
C THR A 71 -1.60 -16.95 -10.60
N PHE A 72 -2.20 -17.84 -9.82
CA PHE A 72 -2.57 -17.54 -8.44
C PHE A 72 -1.35 -17.27 -7.55
N ALA A 73 -0.33 -18.13 -7.62
CA ALA A 73 0.92 -17.96 -6.87
C ALA A 73 1.61 -16.63 -7.20
N ALA A 74 1.68 -16.27 -8.48
CA ALA A 74 2.24 -15.00 -8.92
C ALA A 74 1.45 -13.79 -8.37
N ALA A 75 0.12 -13.88 -8.30
CA ALA A 75 -0.72 -12.82 -7.74
C ALA A 75 -0.50 -12.65 -6.22
N VAL A 76 -0.37 -13.75 -5.47
CA VAL A 76 -0.05 -13.72 -4.04
C VAL A 76 1.33 -13.12 -3.80
N GLN A 77 2.32 -13.47 -4.63
CA GLN A 77 3.65 -12.87 -4.55
C GLN A 77 3.61 -11.37 -4.85
N ALA A 78 2.93 -10.96 -5.92
CA ALA A 78 2.80 -9.55 -6.29
C ALA A 78 2.13 -8.71 -5.19
N LEU A 79 1.11 -9.25 -4.51
CA LEU A 79 0.50 -8.60 -3.36
C LEU A 79 1.49 -8.47 -2.19
N THR A 80 2.25 -9.52 -1.92
CA THR A 80 3.29 -9.54 -0.86
C THR A 80 4.35 -8.47 -1.14
N ASP A 81 4.91 -8.45 -2.35
CA ASP A 81 5.91 -7.48 -2.77
C ASP A 81 5.39 -6.05 -2.70
N ALA A 82 4.14 -5.82 -3.14
CA ALA A 82 3.51 -4.51 -3.07
C ALA A 82 3.35 -4.02 -1.62
N THR A 83 3.02 -4.90 -0.68
CA THR A 83 2.92 -4.57 0.75
C THR A 83 4.28 -4.16 1.32
N TYR A 84 5.33 -4.94 1.06
CA TYR A 84 6.69 -4.58 1.51
C TYR A 84 7.17 -3.27 0.89
N GLN A 85 7.00 -3.11 -0.42
CA GLN A 85 7.36 -1.87 -1.11
C GLN A 85 6.61 -0.68 -0.50
N ARG A 86 5.33 -0.84 -0.18
CA ARG A 86 4.54 0.26 0.39
C ARG A 86 4.96 0.62 1.82
N ALA A 87 5.28 -0.38 2.63
CA ALA A 87 5.83 -0.16 3.98
C ALA A 87 7.16 0.60 3.91
N GLN A 88 8.08 0.15 3.05
CA GLN A 88 9.36 0.83 2.86
C GLN A 88 9.19 2.29 2.38
N LEU A 89 8.33 2.53 1.38
CA LEU A 89 8.06 3.89 0.90
C LEU A 89 7.49 4.80 2.00
N LEU A 90 6.68 4.24 2.90
CA LEU A 90 6.13 4.96 4.04
C LEU A 90 7.20 5.34 5.05
N GLU A 91 8.07 4.40 5.41
CA GLU A 91 9.21 4.65 6.29
C GLU A 91 10.16 5.70 5.71
N GLU A 92 10.54 5.56 4.44
CA GLU A 92 11.41 6.51 3.74
C GLU A 92 10.80 7.91 3.67
N PHE A 93 9.50 8.00 3.35
CA PHE A 93 8.79 9.27 3.30
C PHE A 93 8.73 9.94 4.68
N LEU A 94 8.37 9.19 5.74
CA LEU A 94 8.30 9.72 7.11
C LEU A 94 9.66 10.16 7.64
N ALA A 95 10.74 9.46 7.27
CA ALA A 95 12.10 9.83 7.62
C ALA A 95 12.59 11.13 6.95
N SER A 96 11.93 11.57 5.86
CA SER A 96 12.25 12.81 5.16
C SER A 96 11.38 14.01 5.55
N GLN A 97 10.41 13.84 6.47
CA GLN A 97 9.52 14.92 6.94
C GLN A 97 10.14 15.74 8.06
#